data_AF-A0A967WKM6-F1
#
_entry.id   AF-A0A967WKM6-F1
#
_cell.length_a   1.000
_cell.length_b   1.000
_cell.length_c   1.000
_cell.angle_alpha   90.00
_cell.angle_beta   90.00
_cell.angle_gamma   90.00
#
_symmetry.space_group_name_H-M   'P 1'
#
loop_
_entity.id
_entity.type
_entity.pdbx_description
1 polymer ?
#
loop_
_entity_poly.entity_id
_entity_poly.type
_entity_poly.pdbx_seq_one_letter_code
_entity_poly.pdbx_strand_id
1 'polypeptide(L)' 'IADMATELDAARLMVYRAAARKDAGLPFTKEAAMAKLYASEAAERAAFKAIQVHG' A
#
# COMPACT_ATOMS: atom_id res chain seq x y z
N ILE A 1 -5.23 6.82 -14.23
CA ILE A 1 -6.13 6.48 -13.11
C ILE A 1 -6.07 4.98 -12.78
N ALA A 2 -6.15 4.07 -13.75
CA ALA A 2 -6.05 2.63 -13.53
C ALA A 2 -4.83 2.20 -12.68
N ASP A 3 -3.62 2.69 -12.97
CA ASP A 3 -2.44 2.35 -12.17
C ASP A 3 -2.58 2.73 -10.69
N MET A 4 -3.11 3.92 -10.39
CA MET A 4 -3.27 4.39 -9.01
C MET A 4 -4.26 3.48 -8.25
N ALA A 5 -5.33 3.04 -8.92
CA ALA A 5 -6.28 2.12 -8.34
C ALA A 5 -5.65 0.74 -8.07
N THR A 6 -4.88 0.22 -9.03
CA THR A 6 -4.15 -1.06 -8.88
C THR A 6 -3.13 -1.01 -7.74
N GLU A 7 -2.34 0.06 -7.67
CA GLU A 7 -1.36 0.26 -6.60
C GLU A 7 -2.04 0.39 -5.23
N LEU A 8 -3.18 1.08 -5.14
CA LEU A 8 -3.94 1.20 -3.91
C LEU A 8 -4.50 -0.15 -3.45
N ASP A 9 -5.00 -0.96 -4.38
CA ASP A 9 -5.53 -2.30 -4.08
C ASP A 9 -4.42 -3.23 -3.61
N ALA A 10 -3.26 -3.23 -4.28
CA ALA A 10 -2.08 -3.96 -3.85
C ALA A 10 -1.62 -3.53 -2.43
N ALA A 11 -1.56 -2.23 -2.16
CA ALA A 11 -1.20 -1.71 -0.84
C ALA A 11 -2.18 -2.19 0.24
N ARG A 12 -3.49 -2.18 -0.06
CA ARG A 12 -4.54 -2.67 0.84
C ARG A 12 -4.38 -4.16 1.15
N LEU A 13 -4.14 -4.98 0.13
CA LEU A 13 -3.90 -6.42 0.31
C LEU A 13 -2.65 -6.70 1.14
N MET A 14 -1.58 -5.92 0.97
CA MET A 14 -0.37 -6.05 1.79
C MET A 14 -0.63 -5.74 3.26
N VAL A 15 -1.40 -4.69 3.56
CA VAL A 15 -1.80 -4.35 4.93
C VAL A 15 -2.65 -5.47 5.54
N TYR A 16 -3.64 -5.98 4.82
CA TYR A 16 -4.48 -7.07 5.32
C TYR A 16 -3.69 -8.36 5.54
N ARG A 17 -2.71 -8.66 4.69
CA ARG A 17 -1.81 -9.79 4.91
C ARG A 17 -1.01 -9.63 6.21
N ALA A 18 -0.46 -8.44 6.47
CA ALA A 18 0.26 -8.18 7.72
C ALA A 18 -0.66 -8.28 8.95
N ALA A 19 -1.87 -7.75 8.86
CA ALA A 19 -2.89 -7.84 9.91
C ALA A 19 -3.30 -9.29 10.17
N ALA A 20 -3.63 -10.07 9.13
CA ALA A 20 -4.01 -11.47 9.27
C ALA A 20 -2.91 -12.32 9.93
N ARG A 21 -1.63 -12.04 9.62
CA ARG A 21 -0.50 -12.70 10.31
C ARG A 21 -0.41 -12.32 11.77
N LYS A 22 -0.59 -11.04 12.09
CA LYS A 22 -0.62 -10.54 13.47
C LYS A 22 -1.74 -11.22 14.27
N ASP A 23 -2.94 -11.30 13.71
CA ASP A 23 -4.11 -11.90 14.36
C ASP A 23 -3.93 -13.41 14.56
N ALA A 24 -3.21 -14.09 13.66
CA ALA A 24 -2.83 -15.49 13.80
C ALA A 24 -1.65 -15.73 14.76
N GLY A 25 -1.12 -14.70 15.42
CA GLY A 25 0.05 -14.82 16.31
C GLY A 25 1.36 -15.16 15.58
N LEU A 26 1.40 -14.99 14.25
CA LEU A 26 2.58 -15.26 13.44
C LEU A 26 3.51 -14.04 13.37
N PRO A 27 4.82 -14.24 13.12
CA PRO A 27 5.73 -13.13 12.83
C PRO A 27 5.22 -12.30 11.63
N PHE A 28 5.03 -11.00 11.84
CA PHE A 28 4.42 -10.09 10.86
C PHE A 28 5.26 -8.84 10.58
N THR A 29 6.37 -8.63 11.29
CA THR A 29 7.19 -7.41 11.21
C THR A 29 7.68 -7.14 9.78
N LYS A 30 8.06 -8.20 9.05
CA LYS A 30 8.49 -8.09 7.65
C LYS A 30 7.34 -7.62 6.74
N GLU A 31 6.20 -8.29 6.84
CA GLU A 31 5.01 -7.96 6.06
C GLU A 31 4.50 -6.55 6.36
N ALA A 32 4.51 -6.14 7.63
CA ALA A 32 4.15 -4.78 8.04
C ALA A 32 5.10 -3.72 7.48
N ALA A 33 6.42 -3.97 7.51
CA ALA A 33 7.40 -3.05 6.94
C ALA A 33 7.24 -2.92 5.43
N MET A 34 7.03 -4.04 4.72
CA MET A 34 6.76 -4.05 3.28
C MET A 34 5.47 -3.30 2.94
N ALA A 35 4.40 -3.54 3.70
CA ALA A 35 3.12 -2.85 3.51
C ALA A 35 3.25 -1.34 3.73
N LYS A 36 3.95 -0.92 4.80
CA LYS A 36 4.20 0.50 5.07
C LYS A 36 4.94 1.16 3.92
N LEU A 37 6.05 0.57 3.47
CA LEU A 37 6.90 1.14 2.43
C LEU A 37 6.09 1.34 1.15
N TYR A 38 5.47 0.26 0.68
CA TYR A 38 4.72 0.25 -0.57
C TYR A 38 3.52 1.21 -0.52
N ALA A 39 2.76 1.22 0.59
CA ALA A 39 1.64 2.13 0.74
C ALA A 39 2.07 3.61 0.72
N SER A 40 3.19 3.95 1.37
CA SER A 40 3.69 5.33 1.36
C SER A 40 4.12 5.80 -0.04
N GLU A 41 4.84 4.96 -0.78
CA GLU A 41 5.27 5.32 -2.14
C GLU A 41 4.10 5.33 -3.14
N ALA A 42 3.12 4.43 -2.98
CA ALA A 42 1.90 4.43 -3.80
C ALA A 42 1.08 5.71 -3.57
N ALA A 43 0.98 6.17 -2.32
CA ALA A 43 0.33 7.43 -2.00
C ALA A 43 1.05 8.64 -2.61
N GLU A 44 2.38 8.67 -2.56
CA GLU A 44 3.19 9.72 -3.19
C GLU A 44 2.99 9.75 -4.70
N ARG A 45 3.07 8.60 -5.38
CA ARG A 45 2.84 8.50 -6.83
C ARG A 45 1.43 8.93 -7.21
N ALA A 46 0.43 8.57 -6.40
CA ALA A 46 -0.95 9.00 -6.63
C ALA A 46 -1.11 10.51 -6.50
N ALA A 47 -0.51 11.13 -5.48
CA ALA A 47 -0.52 12.59 -5.29
C ALA A 47 0.15 13.32 -6.47
N PHE A 48 1.33 12.84 -6.91
CA PHE A 48 2.03 13.40 -8.06
C PHE A 48 1.19 13.32 -9.35
N LYS A 49 0.62 12.14 -9.63
CA LYS A 49 -0.25 11.94 -10.79
C LYS A 49 -1.50 12.83 -10.71
N ALA A 50 -2.08 13.02 -9.52
CA ALA A 50 -3.22 13.89 -9.34
C ALA A 50 -2.89 15.36 -9.65
N ILE A 51 -1.74 15.86 -9.19
CA ILE A 51 -1.25 17.21 -9.52
C ILE A 51 -1.14 17.37 -11.04
N GLN A 52 -0.53 16.39 -11.72
CA GLN A 52 -0.32 16.44 -13.18
C GLN A 52 -1.63 16.42 -13.98
N VAL A 53 -2.70 15.82 -13.45
CA VAL A 53 -4.03 15.85 -14.09
C VAL A 53 -4.72 17.21 -13.95
N HIS A 54 -4.40 18.00 -12.91
CA HIS A 54 -4.99 19.31 -12.65
C HIS A 54 -4.12 20.49 -13.12
N GLY A 55 -2.93 20.19 -13.67
CA GLY A 55 -2.04 21.18 -14.28
C GLY A 55 -2.56 21.74 -15.59
#